data_AF-A0A5C7HM45-F1
#
_entry.id   AF-A0A5C7HM45-F1
#
_cell.length_a   1.000
_cell.length_b   1.000
_cell.length_c   1.000
_cell.angle_alpha   90.00
_cell.angle_beta   90.00
_cell.angle_gamma   90.00
#
_symmetry.space_group_name_H-M   'P 1'
#
loop_
_entity.id
_entity.type
_entity.pdbx_description
1 polymer ?
#
loop_
_entity_poly.entity_id
_entity_poly.type
_entity_poly.pdbx_seq_one_letter_code
_entity_poly.pdbx_strand_id
1 'polypeptide(L)'
;MPRLNMFGSFSVCRKWLHVRYMSNASIELKTENDVVRFSISKRRDKNGKGLPTQVKKGTKRLKMSRKAKVNELRLYRLKAKKKMNSPNPEVRIRYKLDKAKRKETWLVEKLRKFEVAKAPAEKYDPEILTEEEKHYLKRMGEKKKNYVPVGRRGVFGGVVLNMHLHWKKHETVKVVCKPCQPGKIHEYAEELARLSKGIVIDIKHNNTIIFYRGKNYVQPEIMSPPDTLSKDKAMEKYRYEQSLEHTSEFIEKLEKELEEYHKHVAMYKERKEHAEFG
;
A
#
# COMPACT_ATOMS: atom_id res chain seq x y z
N MET A 1 8.04 -30.51 41.16
CA MET A 1 7.09 -29.92 42.13
C MET A 1 7.82 -28.84 42.90
N PRO A 2 7.26 -27.67 43.26
CA PRO A 2 6.16 -26.85 42.68
C PRO A 2 6.72 -25.62 41.88
N ARG A 3 6.05 -25.06 40.84
CA ARG A 3 5.05 -23.96 40.79
C ARG A 3 5.57 -22.55 41.20
N LEU A 4 5.56 -21.56 40.27
CA LEU A 4 4.53 -20.48 40.08
C LEU A 4 4.34 -19.62 41.36
N ASN A 5 4.28 -18.28 41.39
CA ASN A 5 3.69 -17.26 40.49
C ASN A 5 4.08 -15.84 41.04
N MET A 6 3.84 -14.64 40.48
CA MET A 6 3.30 -14.11 39.20
C MET A 6 3.70 -12.60 39.03
N PHE A 7 3.14 -11.90 38.04
CA PHE A 7 3.16 -10.42 37.80
C PHE A 7 4.47 -9.80 37.23
N GLY A 8 4.42 -8.83 36.28
CA GLY A 8 3.24 -8.25 35.62
C GLY A 8 3.60 -7.55 34.29
N SER A 9 2.65 -7.51 33.35
CA SER A 9 2.83 -6.93 32.02
C SER A 9 2.60 -5.41 32.02
N PHE A 10 3.65 -4.64 31.71
CA PHE A 10 3.50 -3.22 31.34
C PHE A 10 3.77 -3.01 29.85
N SER A 11 2.69 -2.90 29.08
CA SER A 11 2.70 -2.56 27.66
C SER A 11 3.02 -1.07 27.45
N VAL A 12 4.31 -0.73 27.48
CA VAL A 12 4.76 0.65 27.19
C VAL A 12 4.55 0.97 25.70
N CYS A 13 3.47 1.68 25.42
CA CYS A 13 3.16 2.24 24.11
C CYS A 13 4.25 3.24 23.69
N ARG A 14 5.24 2.79 22.90
CA ARG A 14 6.29 3.65 22.32
C ARG A 14 5.68 4.60 21.28
N LYS A 15 5.25 5.77 21.76
CA LYS A 15 4.92 6.93 20.92
C LYS A 15 6.12 7.23 20.03
N TRP A 16 5.87 7.37 18.72
CA TRP A 16 6.90 7.62 17.71
C TRP A 16 7.40 9.07 17.83
N LEU A 17 8.37 9.30 18.70
CA LEU A 17 9.02 10.60 18.87
C LEU A 17 9.68 11.00 17.56
N HIS A 18 9.33 12.18 17.05
CA HIS A 18 9.98 12.73 15.87
C HIS A 18 11.47 12.95 16.17
N VAL A 19 12.32 12.22 15.45
CA VAL A 19 13.78 12.44 15.45
C VAL A 19 14.03 13.85 14.94
N ARG A 20 14.28 14.79 15.86
CA ARG A 20 14.80 16.10 15.51
C ARG A 20 16.26 15.93 15.15
N TYR A 21 16.65 16.42 13.97
CA TYR A 21 18.04 16.47 13.57
C TYR A 21 18.79 17.41 14.53
N MET A 22 19.51 16.83 15.50
CA MET A 22 20.31 17.58 16.46
C MET A 22 21.59 18.04 15.76
N SER A 23 21.79 19.35 15.64
CA SER A 23 23.07 19.88 15.21
C SER A 23 24.13 19.62 16.28
N ASN A 24 25.34 19.20 15.87
CA ASN A 24 26.51 18.96 16.74
C ASN A 24 27.05 20.28 17.36
N ALA A 25 26.25 20.96 18.18
CA ALA A 25 26.63 22.15 18.92
C ALA A 25 26.91 21.76 20.38
N SER A 26 28.07 22.17 20.89
CA SER A 26 28.44 21.97 22.29
C SER A 26 27.61 22.88 23.20
N ILE A 27 27.09 22.32 24.28
CA ILE A 27 26.44 23.08 25.35
C ILE A 27 27.48 23.32 26.43
N GLU A 28 27.87 24.57 26.60
CA GLU A 28 28.70 25.01 27.73
C GLU A 28 27.78 25.45 28.87
N LEU A 29 28.13 25.05 30.09
CA LEU A 29 27.41 25.33 31.32
C LEU A 29 28.28 26.30 32.13
N LYS A 30 27.81 27.54 32.28
CA LYS A 30 28.50 28.55 33.09
C LYS A 30 27.80 28.70 34.44
N THR A 31 28.59 28.63 35.50
CA THR A 31 28.20 28.83 36.90
C THR A 31 28.95 30.04 37.43
N GLU A 32 28.45 31.23 37.12
CA GLU A 32 28.94 32.49 37.67
C GLU A 32 27.77 33.11 38.45
N ASN A 33 28.03 33.53 39.70
CA ASN A 33 27.07 34.15 40.61
C ASN A 33 25.80 33.33 40.89
N ASP A 34 25.97 32.06 41.27
CA ASP A 34 24.91 31.14 41.75
C ASP A 34 23.73 30.90 40.79
N VAL A 35 23.87 31.30 39.53
CA VAL A 35 22.87 31.11 38.46
C VAL A 35 23.45 30.24 37.35
N VAL A 36 22.87 29.05 37.18
CA VAL A 36 23.25 28.13 36.08
C VAL A 36 22.74 28.68 34.75
N ARG A 37 23.66 29.00 33.83
CA ARG A 37 23.31 29.47 32.47
C ARG A 37 23.94 28.59 31.40
N PHE A 38 23.10 28.05 30.53
CA PHE A 38 23.52 27.25 29.37
C PHE A 38 23.75 28.13 28.15
N SER A 39 24.92 28.04 27.53
CA SER A 39 25.24 28.69 26.27
C SER A 39 25.60 27.66 25.19
N ILE A 40 24.96 27.76 24.03
CA ILE A 40 25.24 26.88 22.89
C ILE A 40 26.37 27.51 22.06
N SER A 41 27.59 27.04 22.27
CA SER A 41 28.75 27.46 21.48
C SER A 41 28.85 26.62 20.21
N LYS A 42 29.17 27.27 19.09
CA LYS A 42 29.68 26.55 17.91
C LYS A 42 31.19 26.48 18.08
N ARG A 43 31.77 25.27 17.98
CA ARG A 43 33.23 25.11 17.95
C ARG A 43 33.84 26.04 16.91
N ARG A 44 34.78 26.88 17.35
CA ARG A 44 35.74 27.57 16.50
C ARG A 44 37.04 26.80 16.58
N ASP A 45 37.50 26.26 15.45
CA ASP A 45 38.81 25.64 15.41
C ASP A 45 39.92 26.70 15.52
N LYS A 46 41.04 26.32 16.14
CA LYS A 46 42.21 27.18 16.32
C LYS A 46 42.98 27.32 14.99
N ASN A 47 42.42 28.07 14.04
CA ASN A 47 43.14 28.76 12.97
C ASN A 47 42.19 29.77 12.30
N GLY A 48 42.57 31.04 12.29
CA GLY A 48 41.70 32.19 11.96
C GLY A 48 41.36 32.38 10.49
N LYS A 49 40.92 31.34 9.76
CA LYS A 49 40.37 31.45 8.40
C LYS A 49 39.01 30.76 8.32
N GLY A 50 37.95 31.56 8.30
CA GLY A 50 36.59 31.06 8.13
C GLY A 50 36.38 30.51 6.72
N LEU A 51 36.24 29.19 6.60
CA LEU A 51 35.85 28.56 5.34
C LEU A 51 34.45 29.06 4.94
N PRO A 52 34.24 29.58 3.72
CA PRO A 52 32.92 29.99 3.26
C PRO A 52 32.07 28.75 3.04
N THR A 53 31.43 28.28 4.11
CA THR A 53 30.40 27.26 4.02
C THR A 53 29.31 27.83 3.13
N GLN A 54 29.21 27.32 1.90
CA GLN A 54 28.08 27.51 1.00
C GLN A 54 26.84 26.94 1.69
N VAL A 55 26.25 27.72 2.60
CA VAL A 55 24.94 27.44 3.18
C VAL A 55 23.98 27.53 2.02
N LYS A 56 23.71 26.36 1.40
CA LYS A 56 22.59 26.19 0.47
C LYS A 56 21.39 26.78 1.19
N LYS A 57 20.95 27.97 0.75
CA LYS A 57 19.76 28.64 1.26
C LYS A 57 18.56 27.81 0.81
N GLY A 58 18.33 26.69 1.49
CA GLY A 58 17.08 25.96 1.42
C GLY A 58 15.99 26.98 1.69
N THR A 59 15.20 27.26 0.66
CA THR A 59 14.24 28.36 0.68
C THR A 59 13.30 28.12 1.84
N LYS A 60 13.46 28.93 2.91
CA LYS A 60 12.59 28.90 4.08
C LYS A 60 11.20 29.28 3.60
N ARG A 61 10.39 28.28 3.23
CA ARG A 61 8.98 28.48 2.82
C ARG A 61 8.31 29.30 3.91
N LEU A 62 8.05 30.58 3.60
CA LEU A 62 7.36 31.50 4.49
C LEU A 62 6.01 30.86 4.84
N LYS A 63 5.85 30.49 6.12
CA LYS A 63 4.63 29.85 6.58
C LYS A 63 3.54 30.90 6.62
N MET A 64 2.61 30.81 5.66
CA MET A 64 1.45 31.69 5.58
C MET A 64 0.73 31.81 6.93
N SER A 65 0.27 33.02 7.26
CA SER A 65 -0.51 33.24 8.48
C SER A 65 -1.79 32.39 8.47
N ARG A 66 -2.30 32.04 9.65
CA ARG A 66 -3.54 31.24 9.77
C ARG A 66 -4.69 31.87 8.97
N LYS A 67 -4.83 33.21 9.03
CA LYS A 67 -5.83 33.99 8.29
C LYS A 67 -5.63 33.92 6.78
N ALA A 68 -4.39 34.06 6.30
CA ALA A 68 -4.08 33.95 4.86
C ALA A 68 -4.43 32.55 4.31
N LYS A 69 -4.04 31.48 5.02
CA LYS A 69 -4.36 30.10 4.63
C LYS A 69 -5.88 29.83 4.58
N VAL A 70 -6.65 30.39 5.52
CA VAL A 70 -8.13 30.29 5.49
C VAL A 70 -8.71 31.03 4.29
N ASN A 71 -8.20 32.21 3.95
CA ASN A 71 -8.64 32.97 2.78
C ASN A 71 -8.32 32.26 1.46
N GLU A 72 -7.13 31.65 1.32
CA GLU A 72 -6.79 30.81 0.17
C GLU A 72 -7.77 29.64 0.01
N LEU A 73 -8.04 28.89 1.10
CA LEU A 73 -9.01 27.80 1.09
C LEU A 73 -10.42 28.27 0.72
N ARG A 74 -10.83 29.47 1.17
CA ARG A 74 -12.10 30.11 0.75
C ARG A 74 -12.10 30.42 -0.74
N LEU A 75 -11.02 30.96 -1.29
CA LEU A 75 -10.89 31.25 -2.73
C LEU A 75 -10.97 29.97 -3.57
N TYR A 76 -10.26 28.90 -3.19
CA TYR A 76 -10.35 27.60 -3.88
C TYR A 76 -11.77 27.02 -3.82
N ARG A 77 -12.47 27.11 -2.69
CA ARG A 77 -13.88 26.71 -2.56
C ARG A 77 -14.80 27.52 -3.47
N LEU A 78 -14.59 28.83 -3.61
CA LEU A 78 -15.37 29.68 -4.52
C LEU A 78 -15.11 29.32 -5.99
N LYS A 79 -13.84 29.13 -6.39
CA LYS A 79 -13.47 28.68 -7.74
C LYS A 79 -14.08 27.30 -8.06
N ALA A 80 -14.08 26.37 -7.09
CA ALA A 80 -14.72 25.06 -7.21
C ALA A 80 -16.24 25.18 -7.41
N LYS A 81 -16.93 26.00 -6.59
CA LYS A 81 -18.37 26.26 -6.75
C LYS A 81 -18.69 26.86 -8.13
N LYS A 82 -17.91 27.84 -8.61
CA LYS A 82 -18.10 28.43 -9.95
C LYS A 82 -17.97 27.40 -11.09
N LYS A 83 -17.06 26.42 -10.97
CA LYS A 83 -16.91 25.33 -11.96
C LYS A 83 -17.99 24.25 -11.85
N MET A 84 -18.58 24.02 -10.68
CA MET A 84 -19.69 23.06 -10.53
C MET A 84 -21.04 23.64 -10.95
N ASN A 85 -21.23 24.95 -10.78
CA ASN A 85 -22.44 25.68 -11.10
C ASN A 85 -22.37 26.41 -12.45
N SER A 86 -21.40 26.07 -13.33
CA SER A 86 -21.32 26.70 -14.65
C SER A 86 -22.46 26.20 -15.55
N PRO A 87 -23.14 27.09 -16.32
CA PRO A 87 -24.21 26.67 -17.23
C PRO A 87 -23.77 25.63 -18.27
N ASN A 88 -22.54 25.74 -18.78
CA ASN A 88 -21.98 24.75 -19.71
C ASN A 88 -21.70 23.41 -18.97
N PRO A 89 -22.30 22.28 -19.38
CA PRO A 89 -22.05 20.96 -18.80
C PRO A 89 -20.64 20.43 -19.06
N GLU A 90 -20.02 20.72 -20.20
CA GLU A 90 -18.64 20.32 -20.54
C GLU A 90 -17.64 20.77 -19.46
N VAL A 91 -17.78 22.02 -18.99
CA VAL A 91 -16.96 22.61 -17.93
C VAL A 91 -17.16 21.89 -16.59
N ARG A 92 -18.40 21.46 -16.31
CA ARG A 92 -18.74 20.67 -15.11
C ARG A 92 -18.12 19.28 -15.19
N ILE A 93 -18.26 18.58 -16.32
CA ILE A 93 -17.75 17.23 -16.54
C ILE A 93 -16.21 17.22 -16.48
N ARG A 94 -15.55 18.09 -17.26
CA ARG A 94 -14.08 18.25 -17.22
C ARG A 94 -13.57 18.55 -15.82
N TYR A 95 -14.26 19.38 -15.04
CA TYR A 95 -13.89 19.66 -13.65
C TYR A 95 -14.04 18.44 -12.70
N LYS A 96 -15.08 17.62 -12.87
CA LYS A 96 -15.21 16.34 -12.14
C LYS A 96 -14.06 15.39 -12.52
N LEU A 97 -13.76 15.27 -13.82
CA LEU A 97 -12.75 14.38 -14.40
C LEU A 97 -11.34 14.75 -13.90
N ASP A 98 -10.96 16.02 -13.98
CA ASP A 98 -9.75 16.60 -13.40
C ASP A 98 -9.55 16.18 -11.92
N LYS A 99 -10.63 16.24 -11.14
CA LYS A 99 -10.61 15.92 -9.71
C LYS A 99 -10.47 14.42 -9.48
N ALA A 100 -11.07 13.60 -10.34
CA ALA A 100 -10.96 12.14 -10.29
C ALA A 100 -9.54 11.68 -10.65
N LYS A 101 -8.96 12.13 -11.77
CA LYS A 101 -7.58 11.80 -12.19
C LYS A 101 -6.52 12.25 -11.16
N ARG A 102 -6.74 13.37 -10.46
CA ARG A 102 -5.89 13.78 -9.30
C ARG A 102 -6.03 12.86 -8.09
N LYS A 103 -7.21 12.27 -7.86
CA LYS A 103 -7.42 11.30 -6.77
C LYS A 103 -6.80 9.95 -7.12
N GLU A 104 -6.98 9.49 -8.35
CA GLU A 104 -6.40 8.27 -8.92
C GLU A 104 -4.86 8.30 -8.83
N THR A 105 -4.21 9.33 -9.37
CA THR A 105 -2.73 9.47 -9.28
C THR A 105 -2.22 9.47 -7.83
N TRP A 106 -2.94 10.10 -6.90
CA TRP A 106 -2.63 10.03 -5.46
C TRP A 106 -2.83 8.64 -4.85
N LEU A 107 -3.86 7.89 -5.27
CA LEU A 107 -4.09 6.51 -4.86
C LEU A 107 -2.99 5.57 -5.37
N VAL A 108 -2.56 5.73 -6.63
CA VAL A 108 -1.42 4.99 -7.20
C VAL A 108 -0.12 5.31 -6.45
N GLU A 109 0.15 6.58 -6.15
CA GLU A 109 1.32 6.99 -5.34
C GLU A 109 1.25 6.46 -3.89
N LYS A 110 0.05 6.15 -3.38
CA LYS A 110 -0.14 5.45 -2.10
C LYS A 110 0.11 3.96 -2.21
N LEU A 111 -0.42 3.30 -3.25
CA LEU A 111 -0.27 1.86 -3.47
C LEU A 111 1.19 1.45 -3.71
N ARG A 112 1.96 2.26 -4.46
CA ARG A 112 3.42 2.06 -4.64
C ARG A 112 4.22 1.96 -3.35
N LYS A 113 3.71 2.46 -2.21
CA LYS A 113 4.36 2.35 -0.89
C LYS A 113 4.11 1.03 -0.17
N PHE A 114 3.21 0.20 -0.71
CA PHE A 114 2.92 -1.16 -0.26
C PHE A 114 3.51 -2.23 -1.20
N GLU A 115 4.11 -1.83 -2.32
CA GLU A 115 4.94 -2.70 -3.15
C GLU A 115 6.23 -3.00 -2.39
N VAL A 116 6.27 -4.15 -1.72
CA VAL A 116 7.51 -4.69 -1.18
C VAL A 116 8.36 -5.16 -2.35
N ALA A 117 9.62 -4.76 -2.39
CA ALA A 117 10.55 -5.24 -3.41
C ALA A 117 10.58 -6.77 -3.37
N LYS A 118 10.15 -7.42 -4.45
CA LYS A 118 10.22 -8.88 -4.56
C LYS A 118 11.70 -9.25 -4.54
N ALA A 119 12.18 -9.86 -3.45
CA ALA A 119 13.50 -10.48 -3.45
C ALA A 119 13.57 -11.45 -4.65
N PRO A 120 14.71 -11.54 -5.35
CA PRO A 120 14.86 -12.51 -6.44
C PRO A 120 14.51 -13.88 -5.89
N ALA A 121 13.68 -14.63 -6.63
CA ALA A 121 13.34 -15.98 -6.24
C ALA A 121 14.64 -16.79 -6.17
N GLU A 122 15.03 -17.17 -4.94
CA GLU A 122 16.05 -18.21 -4.76
C GLU A 122 15.64 -19.41 -5.63
N LYS A 123 16.59 -20.02 -6.33
CA LYS A 123 16.35 -21.24 -7.09
C LYS A 123 16.07 -22.38 -6.11
N TYR A 124 14.86 -22.42 -5.60
CA TYR A 124 14.30 -23.61 -4.97
C TYR A 124 14.21 -24.67 -6.07
N ASP A 125 14.86 -25.79 -5.84
CA ASP A 125 14.95 -26.87 -6.82
C ASP A 125 13.52 -27.35 -7.10
N PRO A 126 13.00 -27.24 -8.34
CA PRO A 126 11.65 -27.67 -8.63
C PRO A 126 11.62 -29.20 -8.56
N GLU A 127 11.27 -29.75 -7.39
CA GLU A 127 11.00 -31.17 -7.23
C GLU A 127 10.06 -31.59 -8.38
N ILE A 128 10.58 -32.37 -9.33
CA ILE A 128 9.85 -32.75 -10.54
C ILE A 128 8.83 -33.82 -10.13
N LEU A 129 7.69 -33.36 -9.59
CA LEU A 129 6.57 -34.25 -9.30
C LEU A 129 6.07 -34.85 -10.60
N THR A 130 5.99 -36.18 -10.63
CA THR A 130 5.38 -36.91 -11.75
C THR A 130 3.88 -36.60 -11.82
N GLU A 131 3.26 -36.83 -12.96
CA GLU A 131 1.82 -36.59 -13.14
C GLU A 131 0.98 -37.48 -12.20
N GLU A 132 1.45 -38.70 -11.95
CA GLU A 132 0.87 -39.64 -10.98
C GLU A 132 0.91 -39.07 -9.55
N GLU A 133 2.06 -38.54 -9.12
CA GLU A 133 2.21 -37.90 -7.81
C GLU A 133 1.31 -36.66 -7.68
N LYS A 134 1.24 -35.81 -8.72
CA LYS A 134 0.33 -34.66 -8.76
C LYS A 134 -1.13 -35.08 -8.64
N HIS A 135 -1.54 -36.12 -9.37
CA HIS A 135 -2.91 -36.63 -9.33
C HIS A 135 -3.26 -37.25 -7.96
N TYR A 136 -2.34 -38.01 -7.36
CA TYR A 136 -2.47 -38.52 -6.00
C TYR A 136 -2.61 -37.38 -4.97
N LEU A 137 -1.72 -36.39 -5.02
CA LEU A 137 -1.75 -35.23 -4.12
C LEU A 137 -2.97 -34.36 -4.31
N LYS A 138 -3.50 -34.23 -5.53
CA LYS A 138 -4.77 -33.55 -5.83
C LYS A 138 -5.95 -34.25 -5.15
N ARG A 139 -6.07 -35.58 -5.30
CA ARG A 139 -7.11 -36.40 -4.65
C ARG A 139 -6.99 -36.38 -3.11
N MET A 140 -5.79 -36.54 -2.58
CA MET A 140 -5.53 -36.51 -1.13
C MET A 140 -5.73 -35.12 -0.53
N GLY A 141 -5.27 -34.08 -1.23
CA GLY A 141 -5.50 -32.68 -0.88
C GLY A 141 -6.99 -32.36 -0.83
N GLU A 142 -7.79 -32.82 -1.80
CA GLU A 142 -9.24 -32.67 -1.80
C GLU A 142 -9.93 -33.38 -0.63
N LYS A 143 -9.51 -34.61 -0.28
CA LYS A 143 -10.11 -35.37 0.83
C LYS A 143 -9.83 -34.76 2.21
N LYS A 144 -8.65 -34.13 2.43
CA LYS A 144 -8.27 -33.55 3.72
C LYS A 144 -9.09 -32.30 4.07
N LYS A 145 -9.34 -32.06 5.36
CA LYS A 145 -10.15 -30.94 5.89
C LYS A 145 -9.34 -29.72 6.32
N ASN A 146 -8.01 -29.73 6.18
CA ASN A 146 -7.16 -28.60 6.59
C ASN A 146 -7.15 -27.49 5.53
N TYR A 147 -7.55 -26.29 5.92
CA TYR A 147 -7.64 -25.14 5.03
C TYR A 147 -7.19 -23.84 5.70
N VAL A 148 -6.62 -22.95 4.90
CA VAL A 148 -6.24 -21.58 5.27
C VAL A 148 -7.19 -20.61 4.56
N PRO A 149 -8.01 -19.83 5.29
CA PRO A 149 -8.88 -18.83 4.68
C PRO A 149 -8.11 -17.56 4.32
N VAL A 150 -8.16 -17.15 3.06
CA VAL A 150 -7.67 -15.86 2.55
C VAL A 150 -8.88 -14.98 2.27
N GLY A 151 -9.00 -13.90 3.04
CA GLY A 151 -10.08 -12.92 2.90
C GLY A 151 -9.69 -11.72 2.03
N ARG A 152 -10.48 -10.64 2.13
CA ARG A 152 -10.26 -9.34 1.47
C ARG A 152 -8.85 -8.72 1.61
N ARG A 153 -8.03 -9.19 2.56
CA ARG A 153 -6.63 -8.77 2.75
C ARG A 153 -5.69 -9.26 1.65
N GLY A 154 -6.09 -10.28 0.88
CA GLY A 154 -5.18 -11.03 0.04
C GLY A 154 -4.10 -11.75 0.86
N VAL A 155 -2.95 -11.97 0.23
CA VAL A 155 -1.78 -12.63 0.84
C VAL A 155 -1.06 -11.67 1.78
N PHE A 156 -0.73 -12.14 2.99
CA PHE A 156 0.08 -11.45 3.97
C PHE A 156 0.77 -12.48 4.89
N GLY A 157 1.78 -12.07 5.68
CA GLY A 157 2.63 -13.02 6.43
C GLY A 157 1.90 -14.02 7.33
N GLY A 158 0.75 -13.62 7.88
CA GLY A 158 -0.10 -14.51 8.69
C GLY A 158 -0.75 -15.67 7.91
N VAL A 159 -0.92 -15.55 6.59
CA VAL A 159 -1.40 -16.63 5.72
C VAL A 159 -0.30 -17.68 5.57
N VAL A 160 0.93 -17.23 5.26
CA VAL A 160 2.12 -18.06 5.07
C VAL A 160 2.47 -18.80 6.38
N LEU A 161 2.48 -18.09 7.50
CA LEU A 161 2.60 -18.66 8.85
C LEU A 161 1.59 -19.81 9.07
N ASN A 162 0.32 -19.61 8.70
CA ASN A 162 -0.71 -20.63 8.88
C ASN A 162 -0.52 -21.85 7.96
N MET A 163 0.00 -21.65 6.73
CA MET A 163 0.39 -22.76 5.85
C MET A 163 1.51 -23.60 6.48
N HIS A 164 2.58 -22.98 6.96
CA HIS A 164 3.68 -23.68 7.64
C HIS A 164 3.23 -24.42 8.91
N LEU A 165 2.26 -23.88 9.66
CA LEU A 165 1.67 -24.55 10.82
C LEU A 165 0.89 -25.82 10.43
N HIS A 166 0.13 -25.81 9.32
CA HIS A 166 -0.50 -27.02 8.80
C HIS A 166 0.53 -28.03 8.28
N TRP A 167 1.61 -27.56 7.62
CA TRP A 167 2.64 -28.44 7.06
C TRP A 167 3.50 -29.18 8.08
N LYS A 168 3.47 -28.78 9.35
CA LYS A 168 4.02 -29.55 10.47
C LYS A 168 3.36 -30.93 10.65
N LYS A 169 2.08 -31.09 10.24
CA LYS A 169 1.31 -32.33 10.42
C LYS A 169 0.73 -32.93 9.12
N HIS A 170 0.68 -32.18 8.03
CA HIS A 170 0.03 -32.60 6.79
C HIS A 170 0.85 -32.18 5.57
N GLU A 171 1.08 -33.05 4.58
CA GLU A 171 1.92 -32.65 3.42
C GLU A 171 1.24 -31.65 2.47
N THR A 172 -0.09 -31.65 2.44
CA THR A 172 -0.91 -30.79 1.59
C THR A 172 -1.77 -29.86 2.43
N VAL A 173 -2.08 -28.66 1.91
CA VAL A 173 -2.98 -27.68 2.53
C VAL A 173 -3.87 -27.01 1.47
N LYS A 174 -5.14 -26.77 1.80
CA LYS A 174 -6.05 -25.97 0.96
C LYS A 174 -5.92 -24.50 1.32
N VAL A 175 -5.90 -23.60 0.33
CA VAL A 175 -6.01 -22.16 0.54
C VAL A 175 -7.29 -21.68 -0.13
N VAL A 176 -8.24 -21.16 0.66
CA VAL A 176 -9.59 -20.77 0.18
C VAL A 176 -9.67 -19.25 0.11
N CYS A 177 -9.71 -18.69 -1.09
CA CYS A 177 -9.67 -17.25 -1.35
C CYS A 177 -11.10 -16.69 -1.54
N LYS A 178 -11.70 -16.12 -0.49
CA LYS A 178 -13.07 -15.58 -0.54
C LYS A 178 -13.22 -14.27 0.26
N PRO A 179 -13.70 -13.16 -0.37
CA PRO A 179 -13.94 -12.98 -1.80
C PRO A 179 -12.62 -12.86 -2.59
N CYS A 180 -12.63 -13.29 -3.84
CA CYS A 180 -11.54 -13.11 -4.79
C CYS A 180 -12.13 -12.68 -6.14
N GLN A 181 -11.51 -11.71 -6.81
CA GLN A 181 -11.82 -11.37 -8.20
C GLN A 181 -11.29 -12.49 -9.12
N PRO A 182 -11.90 -12.73 -10.30
CA PRO A 182 -11.32 -13.62 -11.30
C PRO A 182 -9.91 -13.12 -11.69
N GLY A 183 -9.02 -14.03 -12.08
CA GLY A 183 -7.61 -13.72 -12.36
C GLY A 183 -6.72 -13.64 -11.11
N LYS A 184 -7.09 -12.85 -10.10
CA LYS A 184 -6.27 -12.61 -8.87
C LYS A 184 -5.90 -13.89 -8.10
N ILE A 185 -6.62 -15.00 -8.29
CA ILE A 185 -6.23 -16.29 -7.69
C ILE A 185 -4.89 -16.83 -8.21
N HIS A 186 -4.52 -16.54 -9.46
CA HIS A 186 -3.24 -16.97 -10.02
C HIS A 186 -2.09 -16.14 -9.42
N GLU A 187 -2.28 -14.82 -9.28
CA GLU A 187 -1.34 -13.93 -8.57
C GLU A 187 -1.12 -14.39 -7.12
N TYR A 188 -2.21 -14.72 -6.40
CA TYR A 188 -2.10 -15.27 -5.04
C TYR A 188 -1.43 -16.64 -4.99
N ALA A 189 -1.63 -17.49 -6.01
CA ALA A 189 -0.96 -18.79 -6.08
C ALA A 189 0.56 -18.62 -6.27
N GLU A 190 0.98 -17.74 -7.17
CA GLU A 190 2.39 -17.40 -7.41
C GLU A 190 3.02 -16.73 -6.17
N GLU A 191 2.36 -15.74 -5.57
CA GLU A 191 2.88 -15.03 -4.40
C GLU A 191 3.01 -15.97 -3.18
N LEU A 192 2.03 -16.83 -2.94
CA LEU A 192 2.11 -17.84 -1.88
C LEU A 192 3.19 -18.89 -2.17
N ALA A 193 3.33 -19.37 -3.42
CA ALA A 193 4.39 -20.29 -3.79
C ALA A 193 5.78 -19.69 -3.51
N ARG A 194 6.01 -18.43 -3.94
CA ARG A 194 7.25 -17.68 -3.68
C ARG A 194 7.53 -17.52 -2.18
N LEU A 195 6.52 -17.12 -1.39
CA LEU A 195 6.69 -16.79 0.02
C LEU A 195 6.83 -18.03 0.92
N SER A 196 6.08 -19.10 0.63
CA SER A 196 6.03 -20.30 1.45
C SER A 196 6.97 -21.42 0.98
N LYS A 197 7.61 -21.24 -0.20
CA LYS A 197 8.35 -22.27 -0.94
C LYS A 197 7.51 -23.54 -1.21
N GLY A 198 6.19 -23.38 -1.30
CA GLY A 198 5.23 -24.45 -1.55
C GLY A 198 4.94 -24.65 -3.04
N ILE A 199 4.68 -25.90 -3.42
CA ILE A 199 4.35 -26.30 -4.78
C ILE A 199 2.84 -26.23 -4.99
N VAL A 200 2.39 -25.50 -6.02
CA VAL A 200 0.99 -25.46 -6.43
C VAL A 200 0.64 -26.76 -7.17
N ILE A 201 -0.35 -27.50 -6.69
CA ILE A 201 -0.79 -28.77 -7.29
C ILE A 201 -2.01 -28.56 -8.20
N ASP A 202 -2.99 -27.77 -7.74
CA ASP A 202 -4.28 -27.59 -8.43
C ASP A 202 -4.92 -26.25 -8.04
N ILE A 203 -5.50 -25.55 -9.01
CA ILE A 203 -6.28 -24.32 -8.80
C ILE A 203 -7.72 -24.62 -9.22
N LYS A 204 -8.67 -24.48 -8.29
CA LYS A 204 -10.09 -24.83 -8.50
C LYS A 204 -10.97 -23.61 -8.68
N HIS A 205 -11.97 -23.76 -9.56
CA HIS A 205 -13.01 -22.77 -9.88
C HIS A 205 -13.74 -22.19 -8.65
N ASN A 206 -13.79 -22.91 -7.52
CA ASN A 206 -14.40 -22.44 -6.27
C ASN A 206 -13.49 -21.51 -5.43
N ASN A 207 -12.50 -20.88 -6.09
CA ASN A 207 -11.41 -20.10 -5.52
C ASN A 207 -10.58 -20.82 -4.45
N THR A 208 -10.28 -22.11 -4.68
CA THR A 208 -9.43 -22.91 -3.78
C THR A 208 -8.15 -23.36 -4.48
N ILE A 209 -7.00 -23.12 -3.84
CA ILE A 209 -5.69 -23.60 -4.30
C ILE A 209 -5.27 -24.78 -3.42
N ILE A 210 -4.76 -25.86 -4.01
CA ILE A 210 -4.15 -26.98 -3.28
C ILE A 210 -2.63 -26.81 -3.35
N PHE A 211 -2.00 -26.63 -2.20
CA PHE A 211 -0.55 -26.56 -2.07
C PHE A 211 0.02 -27.86 -1.46
N TYR A 212 1.22 -28.22 -1.91
CA TYR A 212 2.08 -29.25 -1.34
C TYR A 212 3.36 -28.62 -0.78
N ARG A 213 3.85 -29.15 0.34
CA ARG A 213 5.01 -28.58 1.06
C ARG A 213 6.40 -28.94 0.50
N GLY A 214 6.47 -29.91 -0.41
CA GLY A 214 7.71 -30.58 -0.82
C GLY A 214 7.99 -31.88 -0.06
N LYS A 215 8.80 -32.78 -0.64
CA LYS A 215 9.27 -34.00 0.02
C LYS A 215 10.23 -33.64 1.17
N ASN A 216 11.13 -32.70 0.92
CA ASN A 216 12.19 -32.27 1.84
C ASN A 216 11.80 -31.09 2.75
N TYR A 217 10.54 -30.99 3.17
CA TYR A 217 10.07 -29.85 3.97
C TYR A 217 10.72 -29.78 5.36
N VAL A 218 11.50 -28.73 5.59
CA VAL A 218 12.01 -28.31 6.90
C VAL A 218 11.18 -27.11 7.38
N GLN A 219 10.79 -27.10 8.66
CA GLN A 219 10.09 -25.96 9.24
C GLN A 219 11.04 -24.74 9.28
N PRO A 220 10.73 -23.61 8.63
CA PRO A 220 11.59 -22.43 8.66
C PRO A 220 11.61 -21.80 10.07
N GLU A 221 12.77 -21.31 10.49
CA GLU A 221 12.92 -20.58 11.76
C GLU A 221 12.06 -19.31 11.77
N ILE A 222 12.10 -18.56 10.67
CA ILE A 222 11.22 -17.40 10.44
C ILE A 222 9.97 -17.87 9.68
N MET A 223 8.92 -18.24 10.42
CA MET A 223 7.65 -18.77 9.89
C MET A 223 6.80 -17.77 9.07
N SER A 224 7.13 -16.47 9.13
CA SER A 224 6.45 -15.41 8.37
C SER A 224 7.51 -14.57 7.67
N PRO A 225 7.70 -14.68 6.35
CA PRO A 225 8.78 -13.99 5.65
C PRO A 225 8.73 -12.46 5.81
N PRO A 226 9.87 -11.78 5.98
CA PRO A 226 9.93 -10.32 6.14
C PRO A 226 9.47 -9.57 4.88
N ASP A 227 9.53 -10.21 3.71
CA ASP A 227 9.00 -9.76 2.41
C ASP A 227 7.48 -9.51 2.40
N THR A 228 6.75 -9.83 3.48
CA THR A 228 5.29 -9.74 3.52
C THR A 228 4.78 -8.48 4.20
N LEU A 229 3.62 -7.99 3.74
CA LEU A 229 2.90 -6.93 4.45
C LEU A 229 2.38 -7.44 5.81
N SER A 230 2.34 -6.54 6.80
CA SER A 230 1.63 -6.80 8.04
C SER A 230 0.11 -6.83 7.81
N LYS A 231 -0.62 -7.52 8.69
CA LYS A 231 -2.08 -7.68 8.65
C LYS A 231 -2.85 -6.37 8.43
N ASP A 232 -2.41 -5.28 9.06
CA ASP A 232 -3.05 -3.98 8.98
C ASP A 232 -2.65 -3.21 7.71
N LYS A 233 -1.39 -3.32 7.27
CA LYS A 233 -0.94 -2.76 5.98
C LYS A 233 -1.64 -3.43 4.80
N ALA A 234 -1.88 -4.75 4.87
CA ALA A 234 -2.64 -5.48 3.87
C ALA A 234 -4.11 -5.03 3.81
N MET A 235 -4.75 -4.74 4.97
CA MET A 235 -6.07 -4.09 5.01
C MET A 235 -6.05 -2.69 4.40
N GLU A 236 -4.99 -1.91 4.62
CA GLU A 236 -4.88 -0.55 4.08
C GLU A 236 -4.69 -0.56 2.56
N LYS A 237 -3.80 -1.44 2.05
CA LYS A 237 -3.63 -1.71 0.61
C LYS A 237 -4.98 -2.01 -0.06
N TYR A 238 -5.73 -2.99 0.46
CA TYR A 238 -7.06 -3.33 -0.06
C TYR A 238 -8.03 -2.12 -0.09
N ARG A 239 -8.03 -1.27 0.95
CA ARG A 239 -8.88 -0.05 0.97
C ARG A 239 -8.49 0.95 -0.13
N TYR A 240 -7.19 1.10 -0.42
CA TYR A 240 -6.74 1.96 -1.51
C TYR A 240 -7.07 1.35 -2.88
N GLU A 241 -6.91 0.03 -3.07
CA GLU A 241 -7.31 -0.68 -4.30
C GLU A 241 -8.81 -0.51 -4.58
N GLN A 242 -9.67 -0.78 -3.60
CA GLN A 242 -11.13 -0.59 -3.76
C GLN A 242 -11.49 0.88 -4.05
N SER A 243 -10.78 1.84 -3.44
CA SER A 243 -10.97 3.26 -3.78
C SER A 243 -10.41 3.61 -5.17
N LEU A 244 -9.46 2.86 -5.72
CA LEU A 244 -8.88 3.07 -7.04
C LEU A 244 -9.83 2.53 -8.11
N GLU A 245 -10.29 1.29 -7.96
CA GLU A 245 -11.33 0.64 -8.79
C GLU A 245 -12.54 1.57 -8.95
N HIS A 246 -13.12 2.02 -7.83
CA HIS A 246 -14.26 2.94 -7.86
C HIS A 246 -13.95 4.32 -8.47
N THR A 247 -12.69 4.80 -8.43
CA THR A 247 -12.31 6.02 -9.16
C THR A 247 -12.14 5.80 -10.65
N SER A 248 -11.67 4.63 -11.09
CA SER A 248 -11.58 4.27 -12.51
C SER A 248 -12.97 4.22 -13.13
N GLU A 249 -13.90 3.45 -12.51
CA GLU A 249 -15.30 3.39 -12.94
C GLU A 249 -15.95 4.77 -13.03
N PHE A 250 -15.60 5.69 -12.11
CA PHE A 250 -16.11 7.05 -12.12
C PHE A 250 -15.48 7.91 -13.22
N ILE A 251 -14.19 7.72 -13.55
CA ILE A 251 -13.54 8.38 -14.69
C ILE A 251 -14.18 7.91 -16.00
N GLU A 252 -14.34 6.59 -16.19
CA GLU A 252 -14.96 6.01 -17.39
C GLU A 252 -16.39 6.53 -17.62
N LYS A 253 -17.19 6.66 -16.55
CA LYS A 253 -18.54 7.24 -16.62
C LYS A 253 -18.51 8.71 -17.04
N LEU A 254 -17.54 9.49 -16.59
CA LEU A 254 -17.38 10.91 -16.97
C LEU A 254 -16.84 11.09 -18.39
N GLU A 255 -16.00 10.18 -18.85
CA GLU A 255 -15.48 10.19 -20.23
C GLU A 255 -16.60 9.86 -21.23
N LYS A 256 -17.45 8.89 -20.90
CA LYS A 256 -18.70 8.63 -21.65
C LYS A 256 -19.67 9.82 -21.63
N GLU A 257 -19.94 10.42 -20.46
CA GLU A 257 -20.77 11.65 -20.33
C GLU A 257 -20.24 12.80 -21.21
N LEU A 258 -18.91 12.91 -21.35
CA LEU A 258 -18.24 13.92 -22.17
C LEU A 258 -18.31 13.61 -23.67
N GLU A 259 -18.12 12.36 -24.07
CA GLU A 259 -18.27 11.92 -25.47
C GLU A 259 -19.72 12.08 -25.97
N GLU A 260 -20.70 11.66 -25.18
CA GLU A 260 -22.12 11.80 -25.49
C GLU A 260 -22.50 13.27 -25.67
N TYR A 261 -22.00 14.15 -24.80
CA TYR A 261 -22.17 15.60 -24.95
C TYR A 261 -21.55 16.14 -26.25
N HIS A 262 -20.33 15.73 -26.60
CA HIS A 262 -19.70 16.16 -27.84
C HIS A 262 -20.44 15.65 -29.09
N LYS A 263 -20.92 14.40 -29.09
CA LYS A 263 -21.77 13.84 -30.15
C LYS A 263 -23.07 14.64 -30.29
N HIS A 264 -23.74 14.94 -29.18
CA HIS A 264 -24.95 15.78 -29.16
C HIS A 264 -24.69 17.17 -29.74
N VAL A 265 -23.61 17.85 -29.33
CA VAL A 265 -23.26 19.19 -29.87
C VAL A 265 -22.93 19.14 -31.36
N ALA A 266 -22.29 18.08 -31.86
CA ALA A 266 -22.05 17.91 -33.30
C ALA A 266 -23.36 17.77 -34.09
N MET A 267 -24.22 16.83 -33.70
CA MET A 267 -25.54 16.59 -34.34
C MET A 267 -26.42 17.86 -34.38
N TYR A 268 -26.34 18.72 -33.36
CA TYR A 268 -27.08 19.99 -33.34
C TYR A 268 -26.50 21.05 -34.27
N LYS A 269 -25.19 21.05 -34.52
CA LYS A 269 -24.56 21.95 -35.50
C LYS A 269 -24.92 21.54 -36.92
N GLU A 270 -24.74 20.26 -37.25
CA GLU A 270 -25.08 19.68 -38.56
C GLU A 270 -26.55 19.98 -38.92
N ARG A 271 -27.49 19.73 -38.00
CA ARG A 271 -28.92 20.07 -38.21
C ARG A 271 -29.18 21.56 -38.41
N LYS A 272 -28.41 22.44 -37.77
CA LYS A 272 -28.55 23.89 -37.93
C LYS A 272 -28.02 24.33 -39.29
N GLU A 273 -26.85 23.84 -39.68
CA GLU A 273 -26.23 24.10 -40.98
C GLU A 273 -27.14 23.61 -42.12
N HIS A 274 -27.70 22.39 -42.03
CA HIS A 274 -28.69 21.90 -42.99
C HIS A 274 -29.99 22.73 -43.06
N ALA A 275 -30.36 23.46 -42.01
CA ALA A 275 -31.54 24.33 -41.99
C ALA A 275 -31.25 25.79 -42.39
N GLU A 276 -29.97 26.16 -42.56
CA GLU A 276 -29.54 27.49 -43.02
C GLU A 276 -29.10 27.49 -44.50
N PHE A 277 -28.90 26.31 -45.11
CA PHE A 277 -28.48 26.12 -46.50
C PHE A 277 -29.47 25.32 -47.38
N GLY A 278 -30.66 24.99 -46.87
CA GLY A 278 -31.72 24.25 -47.58
C GLY A 278 -33.04 25.00 -47.59
#